data_AF-A0A7X0G198-F1
#
_entry.id   AF-A0A7X0G198-F1
#
_cell.length_a   1.000
_cell.length_b   1.000
_cell.length_c   1.000
_cell.angle_alpha   90.00
_cell.angle_beta   90.00
_cell.angle_gamma   90.00
#
_symmetry.space_group_name_H-M   'P 1'
#
loop_
_entity.id
_entity.type
_entity.pdbx_description
1 polymer ?
#
loop_
_entity_poly.entity_id
_entity_poly.type
_entity_poly.pdbx_seq_one_letter_code
_entity_poly.pdbx_strand_id
1 'polypeptide(L)'
;MSAAKVFGPLLLGALLTLFTTEWRASVDRGRKEGLELRRLAREFLTAASDYAERRRTAGQPSVQPLHDTARELALRLEEIKARRPWWRTLSPVLAALAPDRLDEAVASGWNGLSDQARQTRHAAVMEVVHRIDAQVGGTARALEHPWRPPVLRWFAFWQKVPS
;
A
#
# COMPACT_ATOMS: atom_id res chain seq x y z
N MET A 1 -21.62 -13.01 51.85
CA MET A 1 -21.65 -12.95 50.37
C MET A 1 -20.35 -12.31 49.92
N SER A 2 -19.48 -13.06 49.23
CA SER A 2 -18.10 -12.63 48.96
C SER A 2 -18.04 -11.55 47.87
N ALA A 3 -17.30 -10.47 48.15
CA ALA A 3 -17.03 -9.35 47.23
C ALA A 3 -16.55 -9.80 45.84
N ALA A 4 -15.94 -10.99 45.75
CA ALA A 4 -15.50 -11.61 44.50
C ALA A 4 -16.60 -11.77 43.43
N LYS A 5 -17.89 -11.89 43.80
CA LYS A 5 -19.00 -12.01 42.83
C LYS A 5 -19.42 -10.68 42.19
N VAL A 6 -19.07 -9.54 42.79
CA VAL A 6 -19.45 -8.20 42.29
C VAL A 6 -18.29 -7.56 41.51
N PHE A 7 -17.04 -7.83 41.88
CA PHE A 7 -15.86 -7.26 41.20
C PHE A 7 -15.54 -7.92 39.86
N GLY A 8 -15.84 -9.22 39.69
CA GLY A 8 -15.60 -9.94 38.42
C GLY A 8 -16.28 -9.32 37.20
N PRO A 9 -17.61 -9.06 37.25
CA PRO A 9 -18.33 -8.42 36.14
C PRO A 9 -17.87 -6.99 35.85
N LEU A 10 -17.52 -6.21 36.89
CA LEU A 10 -17.05 -4.82 36.73
C LEU A 10 -15.66 -4.75 36.08
N LEU A 11 -14.73 -5.62 36.46
CA LEU A 11 -13.42 -5.74 35.82
C LEU A 11 -13.54 -6.21 34.37
N LEU A 12 -14.41 -7.19 34.09
CA LEU A 12 -14.65 -7.66 32.73
C LEU A 12 -15.26 -6.55 31.85
N GLY A 13 -16.21 -5.78 32.39
CA GLY A 13 -16.83 -4.64 31.71
C GLY A 13 -15.83 -3.52 31.41
N ALA A 14 -14.93 -3.21 32.36
CA ALA A 14 -13.86 -2.24 32.15
C ALA A 14 -12.85 -2.70 31.08
N LEU A 15 -12.43 -3.96 31.11
CA LEU A 15 -11.52 -4.54 30.11
C LEU A 15 -12.15 -4.62 28.71
N LEU A 16 -13.43 -4.95 28.60
CA LEU A 16 -14.17 -4.93 27.33
C LEU A 16 -14.31 -3.50 26.80
N THR A 17 -14.50 -2.51 27.67
CA THR A 17 -14.59 -1.11 27.26
C THR A 17 -13.23 -0.58 26.78
N LEU A 18 -12.15 -0.91 27.47
CA LEU A 18 -10.79 -0.58 27.04
C LEU A 18 -10.43 -1.28 25.73
N PHE A 19 -10.73 -2.58 25.61
CA PHE A 19 -10.53 -3.33 24.39
C PHE A 19 -11.32 -2.73 23.21
N THR A 20 -12.60 -2.36 23.41
CA THR A 20 -13.43 -1.79 22.33
C THR A 20 -13.04 -0.36 21.95
N THR A 21 -12.52 0.45 22.87
CA THR A 21 -12.05 1.81 22.59
C THR A 21 -10.69 1.79 21.86
N GLU A 22 -9.74 1.00 22.33
CA GLU A 22 -8.47 0.77 21.64
C GLU A 22 -8.67 0.14 20.26
N TRP A 23 -9.65 -0.76 20.15
CA TRP A 23 -10.06 -1.35 18.89
C TRP A 23 -10.56 -0.32 17.88
N ARG A 24 -11.54 0.51 18.28
CA ARG A 24 -12.08 1.56 17.40
C ARG A 24 -10.97 2.52 16.98
N ALA A 25 -10.10 2.92 17.90
CA ALA A 25 -8.95 3.76 17.60
C ALA A 25 -7.96 3.08 16.62
N SER A 26 -7.78 1.77 16.68
CA SER A 26 -6.96 1.00 15.73
C SER A 26 -7.60 0.95 14.34
N VAL A 27 -8.91 0.69 14.26
CA VAL A 27 -9.67 0.66 13.00
C VAL A 27 -9.70 2.04 12.34
N ASP A 28 -9.95 3.10 13.12
CA ASP A 28 -9.99 4.47 12.61
C ASP A 28 -8.62 4.92 12.10
N ARG A 29 -7.53 4.55 12.79
CA ARG A 29 -6.16 4.76 12.31
C ARG A 29 -5.92 4.00 11.01
N GLY A 30 -6.25 2.71 10.95
CA GLY A 30 -6.09 1.90 9.74
C GLY A 30 -6.86 2.45 8.54
N ARG A 31 -8.08 2.96 8.76
CA ARG A 31 -8.88 3.63 7.72
C ARG A 31 -8.24 4.92 7.22
N LYS A 32 -7.71 5.75 8.12
CA LYS A 32 -6.98 6.97 7.74
C LYS A 32 -5.72 6.63 6.93
N GLU A 33 -4.93 5.67 7.40
CA GLU A 33 -3.72 5.20 6.69
C GLU A 33 -4.07 4.64 5.30
N GLY A 34 -5.15 3.86 5.17
CA GLY A 34 -5.59 3.31 3.89
C GLY A 34 -6.09 4.38 2.90
N LEU A 35 -6.86 5.36 3.38
CA LEU A 35 -7.33 6.47 2.54
C LEU A 35 -6.17 7.35 2.05
N GLU A 36 -5.21 7.63 2.92
CA GLU A 36 -3.99 8.36 2.58
C GLU A 36 -3.18 7.60 1.52
N LEU A 37 -3.00 6.28 1.70
CA LEU A 37 -2.29 5.46 0.73
C LEU A 37 -2.99 5.45 -0.64
N ARG A 38 -4.33 5.44 -0.67
CA ARG A 38 -5.12 5.59 -1.92
C ARG A 38 -4.99 6.98 -2.55
N ARG A 39 -4.83 8.03 -1.75
CA ARG A 39 -4.55 9.39 -2.28
C ARG A 39 -3.21 9.38 -3.00
N LEU A 40 -2.15 8.94 -2.32
CA LEU A 40 -0.79 8.87 -2.87
C LEU A 40 -0.70 7.97 -4.11
N ALA A 41 -1.36 6.82 -4.09
CA ALA A 41 -1.43 5.92 -5.24
C ALA A 41 -2.03 6.60 -6.48
N ARG A 42 -3.12 7.38 -6.28
CA ARG A 42 -3.78 8.11 -7.36
C ARG A 42 -2.92 9.25 -7.90
N GLU A 43 -2.19 9.96 -7.03
CA GLU A 43 -1.26 11.01 -7.43
C GLU A 43 -0.12 10.45 -8.26
N PHE A 44 0.48 9.34 -7.82
CA PHE A 44 1.48 8.61 -8.60
C PHE A 44 0.94 8.10 -9.94
N LEU A 45 -0.24 7.45 -9.93
CA LEU A 45 -0.89 6.96 -11.16
C LEU A 45 -1.15 8.09 -12.15
N THR A 46 -1.59 9.25 -11.67
CA THR A 46 -1.84 10.44 -12.50
C THR A 46 -0.53 10.94 -13.10
N ALA A 47 0.51 11.15 -12.28
CA ALA A 47 1.81 11.62 -12.76
C ALA A 47 2.44 10.65 -13.77
N ALA A 48 2.34 9.34 -13.53
CA ALA A 48 2.88 8.31 -14.43
C ALA A 48 2.11 8.23 -15.76
N SER A 49 0.78 8.33 -15.71
CA SER A 49 -0.07 8.35 -16.91
C SER A 49 0.20 9.59 -17.75
N ASP A 50 0.27 10.76 -17.12
CA ASP A 50 0.55 12.03 -17.80
C ASP A 50 1.94 12.02 -18.45
N TYR A 51 2.95 11.49 -17.75
CA TYR A 51 4.30 11.33 -18.29
C TYR A 51 4.28 10.40 -19.51
N ALA A 52 3.69 9.21 -19.39
CA ALA A 52 3.64 8.23 -20.46
C ALA A 52 2.89 8.75 -21.69
N GLU A 53 1.76 9.43 -21.50
CA GLU A 53 0.95 10.00 -22.57
C GLU A 53 1.69 11.12 -23.32
N ARG A 54 2.40 11.99 -22.59
CA ARG A 54 3.23 13.03 -23.21
C ARG A 54 4.44 12.45 -23.95
N ARG A 55 5.05 11.37 -23.45
CA ARG A 55 6.13 10.67 -24.17
C ARG A 55 5.62 9.97 -25.43
N ARG A 56 4.40 9.40 -25.38
CA ARG A 56 3.74 8.76 -26.51
C ARG A 56 3.59 9.72 -27.69
N THR A 57 3.19 10.96 -27.42
CA THR A 57 2.96 12.02 -28.42
C THR A 57 4.23 12.79 -28.83
N ALA A 58 5.42 12.21 -28.64
CA ALA A 58 6.74 12.79 -28.96
C ALA A 58 7.25 13.91 -28.04
N GLY A 59 6.56 14.20 -26.94
CA GLY A 59 7.03 15.18 -25.97
C GLY A 59 8.28 14.74 -25.20
N GLN A 60 8.94 15.72 -24.59
CA GLN A 60 9.96 15.53 -23.55
C GLN A 60 9.44 16.14 -22.22
N PRO A 61 8.42 15.52 -21.59
CA PRO A 61 7.97 15.94 -20.27
C PRO A 61 9.09 15.78 -19.24
N SER A 62 9.09 16.65 -18.24
CA SER A 62 9.94 16.46 -17.06
C SER A 62 9.53 15.17 -16.33
N VAL A 63 10.53 14.38 -15.92
CA VAL A 63 10.34 13.18 -15.10
C VAL A 63 10.16 13.51 -13.61
N GLN A 64 10.46 14.75 -13.19
CA GLN A 64 10.46 15.16 -11.79
C GLN A 64 9.13 14.87 -11.05
N PRO A 65 7.93 15.19 -11.61
CA PRO A 65 6.67 14.92 -10.91
C PRO A 65 6.40 13.43 -10.67
N LEU A 66 6.86 12.57 -11.59
CA LEU A 66 6.79 11.11 -11.42
C LEU A 66 7.67 10.66 -10.25
N HIS A 67 8.90 11.17 -10.17
CA HIS A 67 9.82 10.85 -9.08
C HIS A 67 9.33 11.35 -7.72
N ASP A 68 8.83 12.58 -7.66
CA ASP A 68 8.35 13.18 -6.41
C ASP A 68 7.17 12.38 -5.83
N THR A 69 6.18 12.05 -6.68
CA THR A 69 5.01 11.25 -6.25
C THR A 69 5.38 9.80 -5.92
N ALA A 70 6.29 9.18 -6.67
CA ALA A 70 6.80 7.84 -6.35
C ALA A 70 7.53 7.81 -5.01
N ARG A 71 8.34 8.84 -4.73
CA ARG A 71 9.07 9.00 -3.47
C ARG A 71 8.11 9.18 -2.29
N GLU A 72 7.10 10.04 -2.41
CA GLU A 72 6.11 10.25 -1.34
C GLU A 72 5.36 8.95 -1.03
N LEU A 73 4.95 8.20 -2.06
CA LEU A 73 4.33 6.90 -1.91
C LEU A 73 5.27 5.86 -1.26
N ALA A 74 6.53 5.80 -1.69
CA ALA A 74 7.52 4.89 -1.14
C ALA A 74 7.81 5.17 0.34
N LEU A 75 7.97 6.44 0.72
CA LEU A 75 8.15 6.86 2.11
C LEU A 75 6.99 6.39 2.97
N ARG A 76 5.75 6.58 2.51
CA ARG A 76 4.57 6.13 3.25
C ARG A 76 4.52 4.62 3.42
N LEU A 77 4.88 3.87 2.37
CA LEU A 77 4.94 2.41 2.41
C LEU A 77 6.06 1.92 3.35
N GLU A 78 7.21 2.58 3.42
CA GLU A 78 8.27 2.26 4.39
C GLU A 78 7.81 2.53 5.82
N GLU A 79 7.10 3.63 6.10
CA GLU A 79 6.51 3.87 7.42
C GLU A 79 5.54 2.75 7.83
N ILE A 80 4.69 2.30 6.90
CA ILE A 80 3.76 1.20 7.14
C ILE A 80 4.53 -0.10 7.41
N LYS A 81 5.58 -0.38 6.62
CA LYS A 81 6.45 -1.56 6.78
C LYS A 81 7.20 -1.55 8.11
N ALA A 82 7.71 -0.41 8.54
CA ALA A 82 8.36 -0.24 9.84
C ALA A 82 7.41 -0.57 11.01
N ARG A 83 6.14 -0.17 10.91
CA ARG A 83 5.09 -0.49 11.90
C ARG A 83 4.58 -1.93 11.78
N ARG A 84 4.70 -2.57 10.61
CA ARG A 84 4.15 -3.89 10.29
C ARG A 84 5.18 -4.75 9.54
N PRO A 85 6.30 -5.12 10.18
CA PRO A 85 7.42 -5.77 9.50
C PRO A 85 7.06 -7.16 8.93
N TRP A 86 6.01 -7.80 9.44
CA TRP A 86 5.51 -9.08 8.93
C TRP A 86 4.72 -8.96 7.62
N TRP A 87 4.42 -7.75 7.12
CA TRP A 87 3.75 -7.53 5.83
C TRP A 87 4.74 -7.66 4.66
N ARG A 88 5.00 -8.92 4.26
CA ARG A 88 5.87 -9.25 3.13
C ARG A 88 5.41 -8.68 1.78
N THR A 89 4.16 -8.25 1.68
CA THR A 89 3.58 -7.69 0.45
C THR A 89 4.10 -6.31 0.08
N LEU A 90 4.77 -5.61 1.01
CA LEU A 90 5.25 -4.24 0.80
C LEU A 90 6.61 -4.19 0.09
N SER A 91 7.48 -5.17 0.33
CA SER A 91 8.85 -5.19 -0.23
C SER A 91 8.89 -5.18 -1.76
N PRO A 92 8.04 -5.94 -2.49
CA PRO A 92 8.04 -5.88 -3.96
C PRO A 92 7.59 -4.52 -4.50
N VAL A 93 6.63 -3.85 -3.85
CA VAL A 93 6.14 -2.53 -4.26
C VAL A 93 7.23 -1.48 -4.06
N LEU A 94 7.89 -1.52 -2.90
CA LEU A 94 9.00 -0.63 -2.58
C LEU A 94 10.18 -0.80 -3.55
N ALA A 95 10.49 -2.04 -3.93
CA ALA A 95 11.51 -2.31 -4.94
C ALA A 95 11.11 -1.77 -6.32
N ALA A 96 9.84 -1.85 -6.70
CA ALA A 96 9.34 -1.31 -7.98
C ALA A 96 9.34 0.23 -8.01
N LEU A 97 9.18 0.88 -6.86
CA LEU A 97 9.23 2.34 -6.71
C LEU A 97 10.66 2.89 -6.54
N ALA A 98 11.68 2.02 -6.44
CA ALA A 98 13.06 2.46 -6.35
C ALA A 98 13.46 3.25 -7.61
N PRO A 99 14.21 4.37 -7.48
CA PRO A 99 14.50 5.26 -8.62
C PRO A 99 15.03 4.54 -9.86
N ASP A 100 16.05 3.69 -9.70
CA ASP A 100 16.65 2.96 -10.82
C ASP A 100 15.65 2.02 -11.52
N ARG A 101 14.78 1.36 -10.74
CA ARG A 101 13.77 0.43 -11.26
C ARG A 101 12.61 1.17 -11.92
N LEU A 102 12.19 2.28 -11.33
CA LEU A 102 11.16 3.13 -11.88
C LEU A 102 11.63 3.76 -13.19
N ASP A 103 12.89 4.18 -13.26
CA ASP A 103 13.47 4.76 -14.48
C ASP A 103 13.60 3.73 -15.59
N GLU A 104 14.07 2.53 -15.28
CA GLU A 104 14.14 1.41 -16.21
C GLU A 104 12.74 1.07 -16.76
N ALA A 105 11.75 0.98 -15.87
CA ALA A 105 10.40 0.56 -16.21
C ALA A 105 9.57 1.63 -16.93
N VAL A 106 9.68 2.90 -16.52
CA VAL A 106 8.78 3.99 -16.91
C VAL A 106 9.50 5.09 -17.69
N ALA A 107 10.61 5.62 -17.18
CA ALA A 107 11.23 6.83 -17.73
C ALA A 107 12.10 6.59 -18.97
N SER A 108 12.72 5.42 -19.07
CA SER A 108 13.71 5.06 -20.09
C SER A 108 13.10 4.42 -21.33
N GLY A 109 13.91 4.24 -22.38
CA GLY A 109 13.53 3.43 -23.55
C GLY A 109 12.56 4.08 -24.53
N TRP A 110 12.37 5.40 -24.46
CA TRP A 110 11.45 6.15 -25.34
C TRP A 110 12.14 6.82 -26.55
N ASN A 111 13.45 7.03 -26.48
CA ASN A 111 14.20 7.76 -27.51
C ASN A 111 14.39 6.90 -28.77
N GLY A 112 14.25 7.50 -29.94
CA GLY A 112 14.46 6.82 -31.23
C GLY A 112 13.37 5.81 -31.61
N LEU A 113 12.26 5.75 -30.86
CA LEU A 113 11.14 4.86 -31.18
C LEU A 113 10.27 5.40 -32.33
N SER A 114 9.84 4.51 -33.21
CA SER A 114 8.73 4.74 -34.15
C SER A 114 7.40 4.90 -33.40
N ASP A 115 6.37 5.44 -34.04
CA ASP A 115 5.06 5.68 -33.40
C ASP A 115 4.43 4.38 -32.89
N GLN A 116 4.53 3.29 -33.67
CA GLN A 116 4.05 1.97 -33.24
C GLN A 116 4.83 1.46 -32.01
N ALA A 117 6.16 1.63 -32.00
CA ALA A 117 6.98 1.21 -30.86
C ALA A 117 6.67 2.06 -29.61
N ARG A 118 6.36 3.35 -29.76
CA ARG A 118 5.91 4.21 -28.65
C ARG A 118 4.57 3.77 -28.08
N GLN A 119 3.62 3.38 -28.93
CA GLN A 119 2.33 2.86 -28.48
C GLN A 119 2.51 1.55 -27.67
N THR A 120 3.38 0.64 -28.12
CA THR A 120 3.72 -0.58 -27.39
C THR A 120 4.42 -0.26 -26.06
N ARG A 121 5.38 0.67 -26.06
CA ARG A 121 6.07 1.10 -24.82
C ARG A 121 5.08 1.72 -23.83
N HIS A 122 4.18 2.58 -24.30
CA HIS A 122 3.11 3.16 -23.49
C HIS A 122 2.26 2.08 -22.81
N ALA A 123 1.80 1.07 -23.57
CA ALA A 123 1.04 -0.03 -22.99
C ALA A 123 1.82 -0.80 -21.91
N ALA A 124 3.10 -1.09 -22.16
CA ALA A 124 3.97 -1.75 -21.18
C ALA A 124 4.18 -0.92 -19.90
N VAL A 125 4.36 0.40 -20.05
CA VAL A 125 4.47 1.33 -18.91
C VAL A 125 3.18 1.33 -18.10
N MET A 126 2.02 1.44 -18.76
CA MET A 126 0.73 1.45 -18.07
C MET A 126 0.45 0.13 -17.35
N GLU A 127 0.89 -1.02 -17.90
CA GLU A 127 0.78 -2.31 -17.21
C GLU A 127 1.56 -2.31 -15.88
N VAL A 128 2.80 -1.80 -15.88
CA VAL A 128 3.62 -1.68 -14.67
C VAL A 128 2.96 -0.75 -13.65
N VAL A 129 2.50 0.41 -14.08
CA VAL A 129 1.87 1.42 -13.21
C VAL A 129 0.58 0.86 -12.59
N HIS A 130 -0.28 0.19 -13.37
CA HIS A 130 -1.48 -0.44 -12.85
C HIS A 130 -1.19 -1.61 -11.91
N ARG A 131 -0.11 -2.34 -12.12
CA ARG A 131 0.33 -3.39 -11.19
C ARG A 131 0.72 -2.80 -9.84
N ILE A 132 1.46 -1.68 -9.83
CA ILE A 132 1.82 -0.95 -8.61
C ILE A 132 0.54 -0.46 -7.92
N ASP A 133 -0.37 0.19 -8.64
CA ASP A 133 -1.64 0.68 -8.09
C ASP A 133 -2.47 -0.45 -7.46
N ALA A 134 -2.60 -1.59 -8.14
CA ALA A 134 -3.32 -2.76 -7.62
C ALA A 134 -2.71 -3.30 -6.32
N GLN A 135 -1.38 -3.37 -6.23
CA GLN A 135 -0.68 -3.82 -5.02
C GLN A 135 -0.82 -2.83 -3.86
N VAL A 136 -0.74 -1.54 -4.14
CA VAL A 136 -0.94 -0.47 -3.16
C VAL A 136 -2.40 -0.45 -2.70
N GLY A 137 -3.37 -0.61 -3.61
CA GLY A 137 -4.79 -0.73 -3.30
C GLY A 137 -5.11 -1.94 -2.43
N GLY A 138 -4.44 -3.07 -2.66
CA GLY A 138 -4.50 -4.25 -1.78
C GLY A 138 -4.01 -3.96 -0.36
N THR A 139 -2.90 -3.23 -0.24
CA THR A 139 -2.34 -2.77 1.04
C THR A 139 -3.29 -1.81 1.75
N ALA A 140 -3.83 -0.81 1.05
CA ALA A 140 -4.78 0.15 1.60
C ALA A 140 -6.05 -0.56 2.13
N ARG A 141 -6.55 -1.54 1.38
CA ARG A 141 -7.70 -2.36 1.81
C ARG A 141 -7.38 -3.20 3.04
N ALA A 142 -6.16 -3.71 3.17
CA ALA A 142 -5.72 -4.44 4.37
C ALA A 142 -5.60 -3.51 5.60
N LEU A 143 -5.20 -2.25 5.40
CA LEU A 143 -5.16 -1.24 6.47
C LEU A 143 -6.57 -0.83 6.94
N GLU A 144 -7.51 -0.66 6.01
CA GLU A 144 -8.92 -0.34 6.31
C GLU A 144 -9.66 -1.48 7.03
N HIS A 145 -9.21 -2.71 6.81
CA HIS A 145 -9.84 -3.91 7.36
C HIS A 145 -8.80 -4.83 8.01
N PRO A 146 -8.33 -4.50 9.22
CA PRO A 146 -7.34 -5.31 9.92
C PRO A 146 -7.78 -6.77 10.18
N TRP A 147 -9.05 -7.13 9.93
CA TRP A 147 -9.65 -8.44 10.21
C TRP A 147 -10.23 -9.18 8.98
N ARG A 148 -9.99 -8.72 7.75
CA ARG A 148 -10.16 -9.60 6.57
C ARG A 148 -9.05 -10.67 6.58
N PRO A 149 -9.22 -11.84 5.93
CA PRO A 149 -8.73 -13.15 6.43
C PRO A 149 -7.25 -13.56 6.20
N PRO A 150 -6.22 -12.69 6.11
CA PRO A 150 -4.85 -13.16 6.35
C PRO A 150 -4.51 -13.33 7.84
N VAL A 151 -5.11 -12.54 8.73
CA VAL A 151 -4.77 -12.54 10.18
C VAL A 151 -5.34 -13.78 10.89
N LEU A 152 -6.51 -14.29 10.49
CA LEU A 152 -7.04 -15.56 10.99
C LEU A 152 -6.28 -16.79 10.47
N ARG A 153 -5.67 -16.71 9.28
CA ARG A 153 -4.78 -17.77 8.78
C ARG A 153 -3.52 -17.90 9.63
N TRP A 154 -3.01 -16.79 10.16
CA TRP A 154 -1.87 -16.79 11.08
C TRP A 154 -2.22 -17.44 12.43
N PHE A 155 -3.39 -17.14 12.99
CA PHE A 155 -3.87 -17.79 14.23
C PHE A 155 -4.12 -19.30 14.05
N ALA A 156 -4.70 -19.72 12.92
CA ALA A 156 -4.89 -21.14 12.61
C ALA A 156 -3.56 -21.89 12.34
N PHE A 157 -2.52 -21.19 11.87
CA PHE A 157 -1.19 -21.77 11.64
C PHE A 157 -0.48 -22.09 12.98
N TRP A 158 -0.68 -21.28 14.03
CA TRP A 158 -0.11 -21.53 15.36
C TRP A 158 -0.86 -22.59 16.19
N GLN A 159 -2.11 -22.92 15.86
CA GLN A 159 -2.83 -24.05 16.49
C GLN A 159 -2.41 -25.44 15.98
N LYS A 160 -1.52 -25.53 14.98
CA LYS A 160 -1.04 -26.79 14.40
C LYS A 160 0.42 -27.10 14.75
N VAL A 161 0.89 -26.71 15.93
CA VAL A 161 2.12 -27.27 16.50
C VAL A 161 1.70 -28.30 17.55
N PRO A 162 1.87 -29.61 17.32
CA PRO A 162 1.62 -30.59 18.37
C PRO A 162 2.66 -30.39 19.48
N SER A 163 2.17 -30.42 20.72
CA SER A 163 2.94 -30.52 21.97
C SER A 163 3.87 -31.73 21.98
#